data_AF-A0A081G2D1-F1
#
_entry.id   AF-A0A081G2D1-F1
#
_cell.length_a   1.000
_cell.length_b   1.000
_cell.length_c   1.000
_cell.angle_alpha   90.00
_cell.angle_beta   90.00
_cell.angle_gamma   90.00
#
_symmetry.space_group_name_H-M   'P 1'
#
loop_
_entity.id
_entity.type
_entity.pdbx_description
1 polymer ?
#
loop_
_entity_poly.entity_id
_entity_poly.type
_entity_poly.pdbx_seq_one_letter_code
_entity_poly.pdbx_strand_id
1 'polypeptide(L)' 'MHELNLEELSALLAVFERAGVQAGESMEGQLLSRIRTLHAEKEELDSMDFDDCLGGACKL' A
#
# COMPACT_ATOMS: atom_id res chain seq x y z
N MET A 1 2.26 16.82 7.30
CA MET A 1 3.00 15.74 6.61
C MET A 1 2.11 15.30 5.47
N HIS A 2 2.58 15.33 4.23
CA HIS A 2 1.76 14.86 3.09
C HIS A 2 1.72 13.33 3.13
N GLU A 3 0.52 12.77 3.07
CA GLU A 3 0.32 11.33 3.06
C GLU A 3 0.25 10.88 1.59
N LEU A 4 1.06 9.89 1.23
CA LEU A 4 1.14 9.39 -0.14
C LEU A 4 -0.15 8.65 -0.52
N ASN A 5 -0.64 8.88 -1.72
CA ASN A 5 -1.76 8.12 -2.28
C ASN A 5 -1.28 6.83 -2.97
N LEU A 6 -2.23 6.01 -3.43
CA LEU A 6 -1.94 4.69 -4.02
C LEU A 6 -1.13 4.79 -5.33
N GLU A 7 -1.40 5.80 -6.17
CA GLU A 7 -0.67 6.04 -7.42
C GLU A 7 0.79 6.43 -7.13
N GLU A 8 1.01 7.31 -6.16
CA GLU A 8 2.34 7.75 -5.74
C GLU A 8 3.15 6.60 -5.14
N LEU A 9 2.51 5.76 -4.32
CA LEU A 9 3.15 4.54 -3.77
C LEU A 9 3.51 3.56 -4.89
N SER A 10 2.61 3.36 -5.87
CA SER A 10 2.87 2.51 -7.03
C SER A 10 4.04 3.05 -7.88
N ALA A 11 4.10 4.36 -8.08
CA ALA A 11 5.21 5.01 -8.79
C ALA A 11 6.54 4.82 -8.06
N LEU A 12 6.55 4.92 -6.72
CA LEU A 12 7.74 4.67 -5.91
C LEU A 12 8.20 3.21 -6.02
N LEU A 13 7.28 2.25 -5.94
CA LEU A 13 7.61 0.82 -6.13
C LEU A 13 8.27 0.57 -7.49
N ALA A 14 7.75 1.16 -8.56
CA ALA A 14 8.34 1.07 -9.90
C ALA A 14 9.72 1.74 -10.01
N VAL A 15 10.02 2.75 -9.18
CA VAL A 15 11.37 3.33 -9.08
C VAL A 15 12.33 2.35 -8.40
N PHE A 16 11.95 1.75 -7.28
CA PHE A 16 12.79 0.76 -6.59
C PHE A 16 13.07 -0.47 -7.45
N GLU A 17 12.07 -0.94 -8.19
CA GLU A 17 12.21 -2.06 -9.13
C GLU A 17 13.24 -1.73 -10.22
N ARG A 18 13.11 -0.57 -10.88
CA ARG A 18 14.06 -0.12 -11.92
C ARG A 18 15.48 0.10 -11.38
N ALA A 19 15.59 0.54 -10.14
CA ALA A 19 16.86 0.70 -9.46
C ALA A 19 17.49 -0.65 -9.02
N GLY A 20 16.77 -1.76 -9.15
CA GLY A 20 17.25 -3.09 -8.75
C GLY A 20 17.41 -3.24 -7.23
N VAL A 21 16.72 -2.41 -6.45
CA VAL A 21 16.78 -2.49 -4.98
C VAL A 21 16.02 -3.71 -4.51
N GLN A 22 16.67 -4.53 -3.70
CA GLN A 22 16.04 -5.67 -3.05
C GLN A 22 15.72 -5.37 -1.58
N ALA A 23 14.75 -6.08 -1.04
CA ALA A 23 14.50 -6.06 0.40
C ALA A 23 15.73 -6.57 1.14
N GLY A 24 16.12 -5.89 2.21
CA GLY A 24 17.34 -6.19 2.96
C GLY A 24 17.63 -5.12 4.01
N GLU A 25 18.82 -5.20 4.62
CA GLU A 25 19.21 -4.32 5.72
C GLU A 25 19.70 -2.93 5.27
N SER A 26 19.88 -2.69 3.96
CA SER A 26 20.17 -1.35 3.46
C SER A 26 18.99 -0.41 3.75
N MET A 27 19.29 0.89 3.84
CA MET A 27 18.26 1.90 4.07
C MET A 27 17.18 1.85 2.98
N GLU A 28 17.60 1.67 1.73
CA GLU A 28 16.73 1.56 0.57
C GLU A 28 15.86 0.30 0.64
N GLY A 29 16.41 -0.83 1.08
CA GLY A 29 15.67 -2.09 1.24
C GLY A 29 14.65 -2.04 2.38
N GLN A 30 14.98 -1.35 3.48
CA GLN A 30 14.05 -1.08 4.57
C GLN A 30 12.93 -0.14 4.12
N LEU A 31 13.26 0.91 3.37
CA LEU A 31 12.28 1.84 2.82
C LEU A 31 11.34 1.15 1.82
N LEU A 32 11.88 0.32 0.92
CA LEU A 32 11.09 -0.51 0.00
C LEU A 32 10.10 -1.39 0.76
N SER A 33 10.55 -2.03 1.84
CA SER A 33 9.68 -2.88 2.68
C SER A 33 8.52 -2.08 3.27
N ARG A 34 8.80 -0.89 3.80
CA ARG A 34 7.76 0.00 4.37
C ARG A 34 6.77 0.49 3.31
N ILE A 35 7.24 0.86 2.12
CA ILE A 35 6.39 1.32 1.02
C ILE A 35 5.48 0.20 0.54
N ARG A 36 5.97 -1.05 0.46
CA ARG A 36 5.16 -2.22 0.12
C ARG A 36 4.03 -2.44 1.14
N THR A 37 4.33 -2.34 2.42
CA THR A 37 3.31 -2.45 3.48
C THR A 37 2.25 -1.36 3.35
N LEU A 38 2.66 -0.10 3.20
CA LEU A 38 1.73 1.02 3.04
C LEU A 38 0.88 0.92 1.78
N HIS A 39 1.46 0.44 0.68
CA HIS A 39 0.74 0.21 -0.58
C HIS A 39 -0.33 -0.86 -0.40
N ALA A 40 0.03 -2.02 0.19
CA ALA A 40 -0.92 -3.09 0.45
C ALA A 40 -2.06 -2.64 1.39
N GLU A 41 -1.75 -1.94 2.48
CA GLU A 41 -2.78 -1.42 3.40
C GLU A 41 -3.75 -0.47 2.70
N LYS A 42 -3.26 0.40 1.81
CA LYS A 42 -4.13 1.31 1.05
C LYS A 42 -4.89 0.62 -0.07
N GLU A 43 -4.30 -0.38 -0.73
CA GLU A 43 -4.99 -1.19 -1.74
C GLU A 43 -6.15 -1.97 -1.11
N GLU A 44 -5.94 -2.57 0.06
CA GLU A 44 -7.01 -3.22 0.83
C GLU A 44 -8.12 -2.23 1.17
N LEU A 45 -7.78 -1.03 1.67
CA LEU A 45 -8.78 0.02 1.99
C LEU A 45 -9.53 0.54 0.76
N ASP A 46 -8.86 0.67 -0.39
CA ASP A 46 -9.49 1.13 -1.64
C ASP A 46 -10.37 0.03 -2.26
N SER A 47 -9.99 -1.24 -2.05
CA SER A 47 -10.75 -2.42 -2.48
C SER A 47 -11.85 -2.86 -1.51
N MET A 48 -11.95 -2.24 -0.32
CA MET A 48 -13.09 -2.43 0.58
C MET A 48 -14.34 -1.83 -0.07
N ASP A 49 -15.00 -2.64 -0.89
CA ASP A 49 -16.36 -2.38 -1.36
C ASP A 49 -17.26 -2.18 -0.14
N PHE A 50 -17.81 -0.97 0.02
CA PHE A 50 -18.79 -0.62 1.05
C PHE A 50 -20.10 -1.44 0.96
N ASP A 51 -20.24 -2.31 -0.05
CA ASP A 51 -21.40 -3.20 -0.24
C ASP A 51 -21.51 -4.27 0.86
N ASP A 52 -20.40 -4.64 1.52
CA ASP A 52 -20.44 -5.60 2.64
C ASP A 52 -21.06 -5.00 3.92
N CYS A 53 -21.24 -3.68 3.97
CA CYS A 53 -21.91 -2.99 5.08
C CYS A 53 -23.38 -2.60 4.77
N LEU A 54 -23.80 -2.63 3.50
CA LEU A 54 -25.20 -2.39 3.09
C LEU A 54 -26.00 -3.69 2.88
N GLY A 55 -25.34 -4.85 2.86
CA GLY A 55 -25.92 -6.20 2.78
C GLY A 55 -26.51 -6.79 4.07
N GLY A 56 -27.03 -5.98 5.00
CA GLY A 56 -28.06 -6.44 5.95
C GLY A 56 -27.65 -7.21 7.23
N ALA A 57 -26.41 -7.11 7.72
CA ALA A 57 -25.99 -7.78 8.97
C ALA A 57 -25.83 -6.86 10.21
N CYS A 58 -26.17 -5.57 10.14
CA CYS A 58 -26.30 -4.69 11.32
C CYS A 58 -27.77 -4.61 11.79
N LYS A 59 -28.30 -5.77 12.20
CA LYS A 59 -29.46 -5.88 13.10
C LYS A 59 -29.13 -6.95 14.11
N LEU A 60 -28.61 -6.54 15.26
CA LEU A 60 -28.79 -7.15 16.58
C LEU A 60 -28.38 -6.12 17.63
#